data_AF-A0A0S8H0X8-F1
#
_entry.id   AF-A0A0S8H0X8-F1
#
_cell.length_a   1.000
_cell.length_b   1.000
_cell.length_c   1.000
_cell.angle_alpha   90.00
_cell.angle_beta   90.00
_cell.angle_gamma   90.00
#
_symmetry.space_group_name_H-M   'P 1'
#
loop_
_entity.id
_entity.type
_entity.pdbx_description
1 polymer ?
#
loop_
_entity_poly.entity_id
_entity_poly.type
_entity_poly.pdbx_seq_one_letter_code
_entity_poly.pdbx_strand_id
1 'polypeptide(L)'
;MKEYLRGLIKPFNIVAAIIILIGLPFVVMRFTQGLGAVTHASQDQPWGLFLGWGLFTGVPLAATGYIMASAVYLFGLKEYHSLVRPAVLTGFIGYLFAVIFLLFDLGRPWRLPYPMTVSFGTTSVLFLVGWHVALYLSTQFVEFCPAVFEWIGSARFRRWALGVTIGATIFGVILSTLHQSALGALFLLAPGKLHPLWYSEYLPVLFFISSIFAGLSMVIAESTVSRRALRGRTDRMDPVRAASFDRLTIGLGRAAALVLLTYFCLKWVGVAHGNHWDLLNTSWGHWFLVEVFGFVLLPCFLFAYGVRNGSARLIRFTAFFTILGVALNRLTVSMIALNWKLPHREFFHWRELILVITIITVEILTYRWIVNRMPVHREHPDYRGAD
;
A
#
# COMPACT_ATOMS: atom_id res chain seq x y z
N MET A 1 13.62 -33.48 -5.10
CA MET A 1 13.75 -32.69 -3.85
C MET A 1 15.10 -31.96 -3.73
N LYS A 2 16.26 -32.63 -3.88
CA LYS A 2 17.59 -31.98 -3.82
C LYS A 2 17.83 -30.87 -4.86
N GLU A 3 17.37 -31.03 -6.10
CA GLU A 3 17.46 -29.98 -7.14
C GLU A 3 16.56 -28.78 -6.85
N TYR A 4 15.37 -29.02 -6.31
CA TYR A 4 14.49 -27.95 -5.84
C TYR A 4 15.12 -27.15 -4.69
N LEU A 5 15.74 -27.84 -3.72
CA LEU A 5 16.49 -27.21 -2.63
C LEU A 5 17.70 -26.41 -3.13
N ARG A 6 18.46 -26.95 -4.09
CA ARG A 6 19.57 -26.20 -4.73
C ARG A 6 19.08 -24.97 -5.50
N GLY A 7 17.93 -25.05 -6.16
CA GLY A 7 17.29 -23.92 -6.84
C GLY A 7 16.79 -22.81 -5.91
N LEU A 8 16.64 -23.11 -4.61
CA LEU A 8 16.29 -22.13 -3.57
C LEU A 8 17.52 -21.39 -3.01
N ILE A 9 18.75 -21.84 -3.30
CA ILE A 9 19.98 -21.16 -2.85
C ILE A 9 20.28 -20.00 -3.81
N LYS A 10 19.55 -18.90 -3.66
CA LYS A 10 19.81 -17.63 -4.35
C LYS A 10 20.17 -16.57 -3.31
N PRO A 11 21.02 -15.56 -3.64
CA PRO A 11 21.43 -14.52 -2.69
C PRO A 11 20.24 -13.89 -1.95
N PHE A 12 19.17 -13.55 -2.67
CA PHE A 12 17.95 -13.02 -2.07
C PHE A 12 17.29 -13.98 -1.05
N ASN A 13 17.22 -15.29 -1.36
CA ASN A 13 16.60 -16.27 -0.47
C ASN A 13 17.42 -16.47 0.81
N ILE A 14 18.75 -16.37 0.71
CA ILE A 14 19.65 -16.46 1.86
C ILE A 14 19.44 -15.25 2.77
N VAL A 15 19.43 -14.03 2.20
CA VAL A 15 19.17 -12.81 2.97
C VAL A 15 17.78 -12.86 3.62
N ALA A 16 16.75 -13.28 2.89
CA ALA A 16 15.41 -13.42 3.43
C ALA A 16 15.34 -14.45 4.56
N ALA A 17 16.04 -15.58 4.43
CA ALA A 17 16.11 -16.59 5.48
C ALA A 17 16.82 -16.07 6.74
N ILE A 18 17.91 -15.30 6.59
CA ILE A 18 18.62 -14.66 7.72
C ILE A 18 17.69 -13.69 8.44
N ILE A 19 16.99 -12.82 7.71
CA ILE A 19 16.04 -11.86 8.29
C ILE A 19 14.96 -12.60 9.09
N ILE A 20 14.36 -13.65 8.52
CA ILE A 20 13.33 -14.44 9.19
C ILE A 20 13.87 -15.13 10.44
N LEU A 21 15.09 -15.70 10.36
CA LEU A 21 15.71 -16.38 11.49
C LEU A 21 16.01 -15.42 12.65
N ILE A 22 16.40 -14.17 12.35
CA ILE A 22 16.60 -13.12 13.36
C ILE A 22 15.26 -12.60 13.90
N GLY A 23 14.24 -12.48 13.06
CA GLY A 23 12.93 -11.96 13.44
C GLY A 23 12.07 -12.93 14.25
N LEU A 24 12.16 -14.24 13.98
CA LEU A 24 11.30 -15.26 14.58
C LEU A 24 11.36 -15.28 16.13
N PRO A 25 12.52 -15.17 16.80
CA PRO A 25 12.58 -15.02 18.25
C PRO A 25 11.77 -13.82 18.77
N PHE A 26 11.81 -12.68 18.08
CA PHE A 26 11.03 -11.50 18.48
C PHE A 26 9.54 -11.68 18.22
N VAL A 27 9.15 -12.45 17.20
CA VAL A 27 7.74 -12.82 16.98
C VAL A 27 7.24 -13.66 18.16
N VAL A 28 7.99 -14.68 18.56
CA VAL A 28 7.65 -15.51 19.73
C VAL A 28 7.56 -14.64 20.97
N MET A 29 8.57 -13.81 21.23
CA MET A 29 8.60 -12.87 22.36
C MET A 29 7.35 -11.97 22.39
N ARG A 30 6.93 -11.41 21.26
CA ARG A 30 5.74 -10.55 21.16
C ARG A 30 4.45 -11.28 21.59
N PHE A 31 4.29 -12.54 21.17
CA PHE A 31 3.06 -13.30 21.45
C PHE A 31 3.09 -14.01 22.80
N THR A 32 4.25 -14.29 23.38
CA THR A 32 4.37 -14.95 24.70
C THR A 32 4.55 -13.97 25.86
N GLN A 33 5.26 -12.85 25.66
CA GLN A 33 5.59 -11.88 26.71
C GLN A 33 4.79 -10.57 26.60
N GLY A 34 3.96 -10.41 25.56
CA GLY A 34 3.09 -9.26 25.35
C GLY A 34 3.72 -8.12 24.56
N LEU A 35 2.99 -7.02 24.45
CA LEU A 35 3.35 -5.89 23.57
C LEU A 35 4.59 -5.14 24.06
N GLY A 36 4.67 -4.83 25.37
CA GLY A 36 5.81 -4.11 25.97
C GLY A 36 7.16 -4.86 25.90
N ALA A 37 7.15 -6.13 25.50
CA ALA A 37 8.38 -6.90 25.27
C ALA A 37 9.12 -6.45 23.99
N VAL A 38 8.41 -5.89 23.00
CA VAL A 38 9.01 -5.54 21.70
C VAL A 38 8.84 -4.08 21.30
N THR A 39 7.87 -3.37 21.88
CA THR A 39 7.67 -1.93 21.66
C THR A 39 7.86 -1.14 22.95
N HIS A 40 8.27 0.12 22.79
CA HIS A 40 8.31 1.13 23.85
C HIS A 40 7.12 2.11 23.76
N ALA A 41 6.04 1.71 23.09
CA ALA A 41 4.81 2.49 23.04
C ALA A 41 4.35 2.89 24.45
N SER A 42 4.00 4.17 24.60
CA SER A 42 3.57 4.77 25.87
C SER A 42 2.19 5.39 25.72
N GLN A 43 1.63 5.85 26.84
CA GLN A 43 0.34 6.58 26.80
C GLN A 43 0.46 7.90 26.00
N ASP A 44 1.65 8.49 25.97
CA ASP A 44 1.92 9.72 25.23
C ASP A 44 2.13 9.44 23.74
N GLN A 45 2.91 8.40 23.41
CA GLN A 45 3.19 7.96 22.04
C GLN A 45 2.74 6.49 21.86
N PRO A 46 1.44 6.25 21.61
CA PRO A 46 0.89 4.88 21.60
C PRO A 46 1.16 4.12 20.31
N TRP A 47 1.47 4.82 19.21
CA TRP A 47 1.68 4.20 17.90
C TRP A 47 3.15 4.23 17.52
N GLY A 48 3.70 3.03 17.35
CA GLY A 48 5.06 2.81 16.87
C GLY A 48 5.11 2.46 15.39
N LEU A 49 6.17 1.74 15.00
CA LEU A 49 6.43 1.41 13.61
C LEU A 49 5.45 0.38 13.04
N PHE A 50 4.82 -0.44 13.88
CA PHE A 50 3.82 -1.41 13.41
C PHE A 50 2.63 -0.75 12.72
N LEU A 51 2.02 0.28 13.33
CA LEU A 51 0.95 1.04 12.69
C LEU A 51 1.49 2.07 11.71
N GLY A 52 2.61 2.74 12.03
CA GLY A 52 3.22 3.73 11.14
C GLY A 52 3.55 3.15 9.76
N TRP A 53 4.21 1.99 9.74
CA TRP A 53 4.46 1.26 8.50
C TRP A 53 3.24 0.45 8.06
N GLY A 54 2.78 -0.50 8.87
CA GLY A 54 1.84 -1.53 8.46
C GLY A 54 0.45 -1.01 8.07
N LEU A 55 -0.04 0.02 8.77
CA LEU A 55 -1.36 0.59 8.52
C LEU A 55 -1.26 1.90 7.72
N PHE A 56 -0.53 2.90 8.22
CA PHE A 56 -0.55 4.22 7.61
C PHE A 56 0.25 4.31 6.31
N THR A 57 1.34 3.55 6.18
CA THR A 57 2.21 3.56 4.98
C THR A 57 1.90 2.42 4.01
N GLY A 58 1.71 1.20 4.49
CA GLY A 58 1.52 0.01 3.67
C GLY A 58 0.18 0.00 2.93
N VAL A 59 -0.91 0.35 3.61
CA VAL A 59 -2.26 0.35 3.03
C VAL A 59 -2.40 1.28 1.81
N PRO A 60 -1.95 2.55 1.81
CA PRO A 60 -2.04 3.38 0.61
C PRO A 60 -1.13 2.87 -0.52
N LEU A 61 -0.03 2.18 -0.22
CA LEU A 61 0.77 1.51 -1.26
C LEU A 61 0.04 0.29 -1.85
N ALA A 62 -0.80 -0.37 -1.05
CA ALA A 62 -1.68 -1.47 -1.47
C ALA A 62 -2.96 -1.00 -2.20
N ALA A 63 -3.12 0.29 -2.48
CA ALA A 63 -4.24 0.86 -3.23
C ALA A 63 -4.30 0.41 -4.71
N THR A 64 -3.31 -0.33 -5.19
CA THR A 64 -3.15 -0.77 -6.58
C THR A 64 -4.41 -1.46 -7.13
N GLY A 65 -5.03 -2.34 -6.34
CA GLY A 65 -6.16 -3.16 -6.75
C GLY A 65 -7.36 -2.34 -7.20
N TYR A 66 -7.91 -1.50 -6.30
CA TYR A 66 -9.09 -0.70 -6.65
C TYR A 66 -8.78 0.34 -7.73
N ILE A 67 -7.57 0.91 -7.77
CA ILE A 67 -7.21 1.91 -8.78
C ILE A 67 -7.26 1.29 -10.17
N MET A 68 -6.60 0.14 -10.36
CA MET A 68 -6.56 -0.52 -11.67
C MET A 68 -7.91 -1.14 -12.04
N ALA A 69 -8.61 -1.76 -11.07
CA ALA A 69 -9.94 -2.30 -11.29
C ALA A 69 -10.95 -1.19 -11.66
N SER A 70 -10.90 -0.02 -11.00
CA SER A 70 -11.71 1.16 -11.38
C SER A 70 -11.39 1.63 -12.79
N ALA A 71 -10.09 1.83 -13.08
CA ALA A 71 -9.64 2.33 -14.37
C ALA A 71 -10.16 1.46 -15.53
N VAL A 72 -10.11 0.14 -15.37
CA VAL A 72 -10.48 -0.81 -16.43
C VAL A 72 -11.97 -1.10 -16.45
N TYR A 73 -12.58 -1.46 -15.32
CA TYR A 73 -13.97 -1.94 -15.27
C TYR A 73 -15.00 -0.81 -15.16
N LEU A 74 -14.68 0.32 -14.52
CA LEU A 74 -15.60 1.46 -14.37
C LEU A 74 -15.39 2.51 -15.45
N PHE A 75 -14.14 2.90 -15.68
CA PHE A 75 -13.79 3.94 -16.67
C PHE A 75 -13.51 3.37 -18.07
N GLY A 76 -13.56 2.06 -18.25
CA GLY A 76 -13.44 1.42 -19.56
C GLY A 76 -12.06 1.52 -20.21
N LEU A 77 -10.99 1.77 -19.45
CA LEU A 77 -9.63 1.88 -19.96
C LEU A 77 -9.02 0.50 -20.24
N LYS A 78 -9.59 -0.20 -21.25
CA LYS A 78 -9.27 -1.60 -21.60
C LYS A 78 -7.78 -1.85 -21.88
N GLU A 79 -7.02 -0.82 -22.28
CA GLU A 79 -5.58 -0.93 -22.51
C GLU A 79 -4.79 -1.37 -21.25
N TYR A 80 -5.29 -1.07 -20.04
CA TYR A 80 -4.65 -1.45 -18.77
C TYR A 80 -5.13 -2.80 -18.22
N HIS A 81 -5.98 -3.53 -18.92
CA HIS A 81 -6.51 -4.81 -18.44
C HIS A 81 -5.41 -5.79 -18.02
N SER A 82 -4.27 -5.75 -18.71
CA SER A 82 -3.10 -6.56 -18.40
C SER A 82 -2.48 -6.34 -17.02
N LEU A 83 -2.73 -5.18 -16.42
CA LEU A 83 -2.18 -4.78 -15.12
C LEU A 83 -3.16 -5.03 -13.97
N VAL A 84 -4.42 -5.38 -14.25
CA VAL A 84 -5.44 -5.56 -13.21
C VAL A 84 -5.11 -6.74 -12.30
N ARG A 85 -4.88 -7.94 -12.84
CA ARG A 85 -4.59 -9.13 -12.02
C ARG A 85 -3.36 -8.94 -11.10
N PRO A 86 -2.20 -8.43 -11.59
CA PRO A 86 -1.07 -8.11 -10.71
C PRO A 86 -1.41 -7.06 -9.64
N ALA A 87 -2.09 -5.98 -10.04
CA ALA A 87 -2.44 -4.91 -9.12
C ALA A 87 -3.43 -5.36 -8.01
N VAL A 88 -4.41 -6.20 -8.35
CA VAL A 88 -5.34 -6.82 -7.40
C VAL A 88 -4.58 -7.73 -6.44
N LEU A 89 -3.63 -8.53 -6.91
CA LEU A 89 -2.80 -9.36 -6.04
C LEU A 89 -1.95 -8.51 -5.08
N THR A 90 -1.27 -7.48 -5.58
CA THR A 90 -0.49 -6.56 -4.75
C THR A 90 -1.34 -5.90 -3.69
N GLY A 91 -2.55 -5.47 -4.07
CA GLY A 91 -3.50 -4.91 -3.11
C GLY A 91 -3.94 -5.93 -2.07
N PHE A 92 -4.35 -7.12 -2.49
CA PHE A 92 -4.77 -8.20 -1.60
C PHE A 92 -3.71 -8.56 -0.58
N ILE A 93 -2.46 -8.74 -1.02
CA ILE A 93 -1.35 -9.06 -0.12
C ILE A 93 -1.06 -7.87 0.80
N GLY A 94 -1.02 -6.65 0.30
CA GLY A 94 -0.75 -5.49 1.14
C GLY A 94 -1.80 -5.31 2.25
N TYR A 95 -3.10 -5.49 1.94
CA TYR A 95 -4.16 -5.44 2.95
C TYR A 95 -4.13 -6.65 3.91
N LEU A 96 -3.80 -7.85 3.42
CA LEU A 96 -3.60 -9.02 4.27
C LEU A 96 -2.48 -8.76 5.28
N PHE A 97 -1.37 -8.19 4.84
CA PHE A 97 -0.23 -7.87 5.70
C PHE A 97 -0.50 -6.68 6.61
N ALA A 98 -1.33 -5.72 6.22
CA ALA A 98 -1.82 -4.67 7.13
C ALA A 98 -2.60 -5.27 8.32
N VAL A 99 -3.41 -6.30 8.08
CA VAL A 99 -4.10 -7.05 9.16
C VAL A 99 -3.09 -7.82 10.00
N ILE A 100 -2.06 -8.43 9.40
CA ILE A 100 -0.98 -9.09 10.15
C ILE A 100 -0.26 -8.07 11.05
N PHE A 101 0.12 -6.89 10.53
CA PHE A 101 0.70 -5.82 11.33
C PHE A 101 -0.22 -5.40 12.49
N LEU A 102 -1.53 -5.30 12.25
CA LEU A 102 -2.50 -5.01 13.29
C LEU A 102 -2.52 -6.10 14.37
N LEU A 103 -2.40 -7.39 14.01
CA LEU A 103 -2.29 -8.47 15.00
C LEU A 103 -1.01 -8.37 15.85
N PHE A 104 0.08 -7.84 15.29
CA PHE A 104 1.30 -7.57 16.06
C PHE A 104 1.16 -6.34 16.95
N ASP A 105 0.37 -5.34 16.56
CA ASP A 105 0.18 -4.12 17.34
C ASP A 105 -0.83 -4.29 18.49
N LEU A 106 -1.88 -5.10 18.29
CA LEU A 106 -2.95 -5.25 19.27
C LEU A 106 -2.52 -5.99 20.55
N GLY A 107 -2.82 -5.42 21.72
CA GLY A 107 -2.55 -6.07 23.01
C GLY A 107 -3.24 -7.44 23.19
N ARG A 108 -4.40 -7.65 22.56
CA ARG A 108 -5.15 -8.93 22.57
C ARG A 108 -5.58 -9.32 21.14
N PRO A 109 -4.68 -9.86 20.32
CA PRO A 109 -4.93 -10.08 18.89
C PRO A 109 -6.07 -11.06 18.61
N TRP A 110 -6.28 -12.07 19.46
CA TRP A 110 -7.39 -13.03 19.34
C TRP A 110 -8.78 -12.39 19.53
N ARG A 111 -8.87 -11.16 20.07
CA ARG A 111 -10.12 -10.42 20.20
C ARG A 111 -10.41 -9.51 19.00
N LEU A 112 -9.59 -9.52 17.94
CA LEU A 112 -9.84 -8.72 16.73
C LEU A 112 -11.26 -8.90 16.14
N PRO A 113 -11.87 -10.11 16.10
CA PRO A 113 -13.24 -10.27 15.59
C PRO A 113 -14.34 -9.77 16.54
N TYR A 114 -14.03 -9.55 17.82
CA TYR A 114 -15.02 -9.23 18.85
C TYR A 114 -15.83 -7.96 18.55
N PRO A 115 -15.22 -6.85 18.08
CA PRO A 115 -15.96 -5.65 17.68
C PRO A 115 -16.83 -5.84 16.44
N MET A 116 -16.63 -6.93 15.67
CA MET A 116 -17.38 -7.20 14.44
C MET A 116 -18.59 -8.12 14.69
N THR A 117 -18.56 -8.97 15.72
CA THR A 117 -19.59 -10.00 15.92
C THR A 117 -20.32 -9.93 17.25
N VAL A 118 -19.69 -9.38 18.29
CA VAL A 118 -20.26 -9.42 19.65
C VAL A 118 -20.65 -8.03 20.15
N SER A 119 -19.74 -7.06 20.10
CA SER A 119 -19.97 -5.72 20.65
C SER A 119 -19.56 -4.66 19.63
N PHE A 120 -20.56 -4.08 18.98
CA PHE A 120 -20.35 -3.08 17.95
C PHE A 120 -19.95 -1.73 18.57
N GLY A 121 -18.86 -1.14 18.07
CA GLY A 121 -18.37 0.17 18.48
C GLY A 121 -18.69 1.26 17.46
N THR A 122 -19.96 1.40 17.05
CA THR A 122 -20.38 2.24 15.91
C THR A 122 -19.99 3.72 16.00
N THR A 123 -19.70 4.22 17.19
CA THR A 123 -19.21 5.59 17.43
C THR A 123 -17.71 5.76 17.23
N SER A 124 -16.95 4.66 17.09
CA SER A 124 -15.50 4.68 16.96
C SER A 124 -15.05 4.68 15.49
N VAL A 125 -14.17 5.62 15.14
CA VAL A 125 -13.52 5.62 13.81
C VAL A 125 -12.68 4.36 13.62
N LEU A 126 -12.11 3.77 14.68
CA LEU A 126 -11.32 2.54 14.57
C LEU A 126 -12.20 1.32 14.26
N PHE A 127 -13.44 1.29 14.78
CA PHE A 127 -14.44 0.28 14.40
C PHE A 127 -14.79 0.40 12.91
N LEU A 128 -15.01 1.63 12.45
CA LEU A 128 -15.26 1.93 11.04
C LEU A 128 -14.10 1.46 10.17
N VAL A 129 -12.86 1.80 10.54
CA VAL A 129 -11.64 1.37 9.85
C VAL A 129 -11.54 -0.16 9.79
N GLY A 130 -11.76 -0.86 10.91
CA GLY A 130 -11.70 -2.32 10.99
C GLY A 130 -12.68 -3.01 10.04
N TRP A 131 -13.93 -2.54 9.98
CA TRP A 131 -14.94 -3.08 9.05
C TRP A 131 -14.59 -2.84 7.59
N HIS A 132 -14.15 -1.62 7.24
CA HIS A 132 -13.77 -1.35 5.86
C HIS A 132 -12.59 -2.21 5.41
N VAL A 133 -11.57 -2.40 6.26
CA VAL A 133 -10.43 -3.29 5.96
C VAL A 133 -10.90 -4.74 5.77
N ALA A 134 -11.74 -5.25 6.66
CA ALA A 134 -12.23 -6.63 6.58
C ALA A 134 -13.08 -6.88 5.32
N LEU A 135 -14.00 -5.97 5.01
CA LEU A 135 -14.84 -6.07 3.82
C LEU A 135 -14.02 -5.88 2.54
N TYR A 136 -13.06 -4.95 2.54
CA TYR A 136 -12.22 -4.71 1.37
C TYR A 136 -11.28 -5.89 1.10
N LEU A 137 -10.65 -6.45 2.14
CA LEU A 137 -9.82 -7.65 2.01
C LEU A 137 -10.64 -8.83 1.46
N SER A 138 -11.87 -9.00 1.92
CA SER A 138 -12.79 -10.03 1.42
C SER A 138 -13.15 -9.79 -0.05
N THR A 139 -13.33 -8.52 -0.44
CA THR A 139 -13.63 -8.13 -1.82
C THR A 139 -12.45 -8.39 -2.75
N GLN A 140 -11.24 -7.99 -2.36
CA GLN A 140 -10.01 -8.28 -3.11
C GLN A 140 -9.74 -9.78 -3.23
N PHE A 141 -10.05 -10.55 -2.19
CA PHE A 141 -9.98 -12.01 -2.26
C PHE A 141 -10.90 -12.54 -3.36
N VAL A 142 -12.15 -12.08 -3.42
CA VAL A 142 -13.11 -12.46 -4.46
C VAL A 142 -12.64 -12.03 -5.85
N GLU A 143 -12.07 -10.82 -6.01
CA GLU A 143 -11.48 -10.37 -7.28
C GLU A 143 -10.27 -11.22 -7.72
N PHE A 144 -9.53 -11.78 -6.77
CA PHE A 144 -8.38 -12.65 -7.06
C PHE A 144 -8.77 -14.13 -7.29
N CYS A 145 -9.95 -14.55 -6.82
CA CYS A 145 -10.45 -15.92 -6.97
C CYS A 145 -10.42 -16.49 -8.41
N PRO A 146 -10.72 -15.73 -9.49
CA PRO A 146 -10.59 -16.26 -10.86
C PRO A 146 -9.20 -16.85 -11.14
N ALA A 147 -8.12 -16.19 -10.71
CA ALA A 147 -6.75 -16.70 -10.88
C ALA A 147 -6.49 -17.97 -10.06
N VAL A 148 -7.09 -18.07 -8.87
CA VAL A 148 -7.01 -19.27 -8.01
C VAL A 148 -7.77 -20.44 -8.65
N PHE A 149 -8.96 -20.20 -9.19
CA PHE A 149 -9.76 -21.25 -9.82
C PHE A 149 -9.20 -21.69 -11.17
N GLU A 150 -8.58 -20.80 -11.94
CA GLU A 150 -7.80 -21.16 -13.13
C GLU A 150 -6.61 -22.06 -12.76
N TRP A 151 -5.91 -21.74 -11.67
CA TRP A 151 -4.79 -22.57 -11.18
C TRP A 151 -5.23 -23.98 -10.74
N ILE A 152 -6.43 -24.12 -10.18
CA ILE A 152 -7.03 -25.40 -9.78
C ILE A 152 -7.70 -26.13 -10.96
N GLY A 153 -7.93 -25.45 -12.09
CA GLY A 153 -8.60 -25.99 -13.27
C GLY A 153 -10.13 -26.07 -13.18
N SER A 154 -10.76 -25.30 -12.29
CA SER A 154 -12.22 -25.35 -12.09
C SER A 154 -12.99 -24.30 -12.89
N ALA A 155 -13.50 -24.71 -14.06
CA ALA A 155 -14.26 -23.82 -14.95
C ALA A 155 -15.60 -23.34 -14.38
N ARG A 156 -16.24 -24.10 -13.47
CA ARG A 156 -17.52 -23.72 -12.85
C ARG A 156 -17.34 -22.56 -11.88
N PHE A 157 -16.37 -22.67 -10.97
CA PHE A 157 -16.10 -21.63 -9.99
C PHE A 157 -15.50 -20.38 -10.62
N ARG A 158 -14.70 -20.53 -11.70
CA ARG A 158 -14.24 -19.39 -12.51
C ARG A 158 -15.40 -18.57 -13.06
N ARG A 159 -16.40 -19.20 -13.70
CA ARG A 159 -17.57 -18.49 -14.26
C ARG A 159 -18.35 -17.72 -13.20
N TRP A 160 -18.55 -18.32 -12.02
CA TRP A 160 -19.17 -17.64 -10.90
C TRP A 160 -18.35 -16.43 -10.43
N ALA A 161 -17.03 -16.61 -10.24
CA ALA A 161 -16.16 -15.54 -9.78
C ALA A 161 -16.12 -14.36 -10.76
N LEU A 162 -16.03 -14.64 -12.08
CA LEU A 162 -16.10 -13.61 -13.13
C LEU A 162 -17.43 -12.84 -13.08
N GLY A 163 -18.55 -13.55 -12.89
CA GLY A 163 -19.87 -12.92 -12.79
C GLY A 163 -20.02 -11.97 -11.59
N VAL A 164 -19.33 -12.26 -10.48
CA VAL A 164 -19.36 -11.43 -9.27
C VAL A 164 -18.28 -10.32 -9.29
N THR A 165 -17.25 -10.44 -10.13
CA THR A 165 -16.08 -9.54 -10.13
C THR A 165 -16.47 -8.08 -10.30
N ILE A 166 -17.38 -7.74 -11.21
CA ILE A 166 -17.81 -6.34 -11.41
C ILE A 166 -18.46 -5.78 -10.14
N GLY A 167 -19.35 -6.55 -9.50
CA GLY A 167 -20.00 -6.15 -8.26
C GLY A 167 -19.00 -6.01 -7.11
N ALA A 168 -18.05 -6.95 -7.01
CA ALA A 168 -16.94 -6.88 -6.07
C ALA A 168 -16.11 -5.62 -6.31
N THR A 169 -15.77 -5.28 -7.56
CA THR A 169 -15.03 -4.05 -7.87
C THR A 169 -15.77 -2.79 -7.46
N ILE A 170 -17.05 -2.66 -7.80
CA ILE A 170 -17.85 -1.49 -7.39
C ILE A 170 -17.84 -1.35 -5.87
N PHE A 171 -18.11 -2.45 -5.15
CA PHE A 171 -18.10 -2.46 -3.69
C PHE A 171 -16.72 -2.13 -3.13
N GLY A 172 -15.65 -2.69 -3.71
CA GLY A 172 -14.27 -2.47 -3.31
C GLY A 172 -13.82 -1.03 -3.48
N VAL A 173 -14.27 -0.35 -4.54
CA VAL A 173 -13.97 1.07 -4.78
C VAL A 173 -14.64 1.97 -3.76
N ILE A 174 -15.90 1.70 -3.42
CA ILE A 174 -16.62 2.42 -2.36
C ILE A 174 -15.90 2.24 -1.03
N LEU A 175 -15.58 0.99 -0.66
CA LEU A 175 -14.88 0.68 0.59
C LEU A 175 -13.47 1.28 0.65
N SER A 176 -12.72 1.27 -0.45
CA SER A 176 -11.37 1.83 -0.51
C SER A 176 -11.38 3.33 -0.27
N THR A 177 -12.34 4.04 -0.89
CA THR A 177 -12.53 5.48 -0.72
C THR A 177 -12.82 5.81 0.75
N LEU A 178 -13.72 5.05 1.37
CA LEU A 178 -14.11 5.25 2.76
C LEU A 178 -12.96 4.91 3.73
N HIS A 179 -12.25 3.81 3.51
CA HIS A 179 -11.15 3.40 4.39
C HIS A 179 -9.99 4.39 4.38
N GLN A 180 -9.51 4.77 3.18
CA GLN A 180 -8.37 5.70 3.05
C GLN A 180 -8.72 7.07 3.68
N SER A 181 -9.97 7.52 3.50
CA SER A 181 -10.46 8.74 4.14
C SER A 181 -10.57 8.58 5.67
N ALA A 182 -11.08 7.45 6.16
CA ALA A 182 -11.24 7.18 7.59
C ALA A 182 -9.89 7.10 8.32
N LEU A 183 -8.83 6.59 7.68
CA LEU A 183 -7.47 6.62 8.23
C LEU A 183 -6.98 8.06 8.46
N GLY A 184 -7.29 8.98 7.55
CA GLY A 184 -7.01 10.41 7.74
C GLY A 184 -7.86 11.03 8.84
N ALA A 185 -9.13 10.62 8.94
CA ALA A 185 -10.06 11.11 9.95
C ALA A 185 -9.64 10.75 11.39
N LEU A 186 -8.87 9.69 11.60
CA LEU A 186 -8.32 9.34 12.93
C LEU A 186 -7.55 10.51 13.56
N PHE A 187 -6.83 11.28 12.75
CA PHE A 187 -6.05 12.43 13.24
C PHE A 187 -6.92 13.64 13.60
N LEU A 188 -8.15 13.71 13.10
CA LEU A 188 -9.11 14.76 13.48
C LEU A 188 -9.62 14.59 14.91
N LEU A 189 -9.57 13.36 15.46
CA LEU A 189 -9.99 13.06 16.84
C LEU A 189 -9.02 13.57 17.91
N ALA A 190 -7.82 14.01 17.50
CA ALA A 190 -6.78 14.46 18.42
C ALA A 190 -6.29 15.87 18.06
N PRO A 191 -7.18 16.89 18.08
CA PRO A 191 -6.79 18.27 17.79
C PRO A 191 -5.67 18.70 18.75
N GLY A 192 -4.64 19.34 18.20
CA GLY A 192 -3.49 19.84 18.97
C GLY A 192 -2.37 18.82 19.24
N LYS A 193 -2.58 17.51 19.01
CA LYS A 193 -1.49 16.53 19.06
C LYS A 193 -0.64 16.55 17.78
N LEU A 194 -1.26 16.74 16.62
CA LEU A 194 -0.55 16.85 15.34
C LEU A 194 -0.01 18.27 15.14
N HIS A 195 1.17 18.40 14.51
CA HIS A 195 1.74 19.70 14.19
C HIS A 195 0.81 20.49 13.24
N PRO A 196 0.58 21.81 13.45
CA PRO A 196 -0.42 22.58 12.70
C PRO A 196 -0.25 22.54 11.17
N LEU A 197 0.99 22.52 10.66
CA LEU A 197 1.25 22.40 9.21
C LEU A 197 0.79 21.06 8.58
N TRP A 198 0.68 19.99 9.38
CA TRP A 198 0.17 18.69 8.93
C TRP A 198 -1.27 18.45 9.38
N TYR A 199 -1.82 19.29 10.26
CA TYR A 199 -3.20 19.21 10.71
C TYR A 199 -4.10 20.09 9.86
N SER A 200 -5.14 19.49 9.27
CA SER A 200 -6.16 20.20 8.52
C SER A 200 -7.44 19.37 8.52
N GLU A 201 -8.61 20.00 8.51
CA GLU A 201 -9.90 19.31 8.38
C GLU A 201 -9.99 18.50 7.07
N TYR A 202 -9.18 18.85 6.06
CA TYR A 202 -9.06 18.13 4.81
C TYR A 202 -8.20 16.85 4.89
N LEU A 203 -7.71 16.45 6.07
CA LEU A 203 -6.91 15.23 6.25
C LEU A 203 -7.54 13.95 5.64
N PRO A 204 -8.85 13.69 5.77
CA PRO A 204 -9.48 12.55 5.10
C PRO A 204 -9.29 12.59 3.58
N VAL A 205 -9.51 13.75 2.96
CA VAL A 205 -9.37 13.96 1.52
C VAL A 205 -7.91 13.86 1.07
N LEU A 206 -6.99 14.45 1.83
CA LEU A 206 -5.56 14.35 1.57
C LEU A 206 -5.07 12.89 1.65
N PHE A 207 -5.55 12.12 2.64
CA PHE A 207 -5.22 10.71 2.77
C PHE A 207 -5.76 9.88 1.59
N PHE A 208 -6.99 10.14 1.16
CA PHE A 208 -7.57 9.50 -0.02
C PHE A 208 -6.78 9.83 -1.30
N ILE A 209 -6.57 11.10 -1.62
CA ILE A 209 -5.88 11.50 -2.86
C ILE A 209 -4.44 10.97 -2.88
N SER A 210 -3.76 10.97 -1.73
CA SER A 210 -2.42 10.40 -1.63
C SER A 210 -2.35 8.90 -1.90
N SER A 211 -3.37 8.14 -1.50
CA SER A 211 -3.44 6.72 -1.83
C SER A 211 -3.57 6.45 -3.34
N ILE A 212 -4.20 7.36 -4.10
CA ILE A 212 -4.35 7.23 -5.56
C ILE A 212 -2.98 7.31 -6.26
N PHE A 213 -2.21 8.38 -6.00
CA PHE A 213 -0.90 8.50 -6.66
C PHE A 213 0.14 7.51 -6.08
N ALA A 214 -0.03 7.09 -4.82
CA ALA A 214 0.76 6.01 -4.22
C ALA A 214 0.52 4.68 -4.95
N GLY A 215 -0.73 4.28 -5.14
CA GLY A 215 -1.07 3.04 -5.83
C GLY A 215 -0.71 3.07 -7.32
N LEU A 216 -0.92 4.19 -8.03
CA LEU A 216 -0.42 4.33 -9.41
C LEU A 216 1.10 4.14 -9.50
N SER A 217 1.84 4.75 -8.58
CA SER A 217 3.29 4.61 -8.49
C SER A 217 3.70 3.18 -8.14
N MET A 218 2.97 2.53 -7.24
CA MET A 218 3.21 1.14 -6.85
C MET A 218 2.97 0.17 -8.01
N VAL A 219 1.94 0.36 -8.84
CA VAL A 219 1.72 -0.44 -10.06
C VAL A 219 2.91 -0.30 -11.03
N ILE A 220 3.41 0.93 -11.24
CA ILE A 220 4.59 1.17 -12.09
C ILE A 220 5.83 0.47 -11.52
N ALA A 221 6.06 0.61 -10.21
CA ALA A 221 7.21 0.03 -9.51
C ALA A 221 7.18 -1.50 -9.53
N GLU A 222 6.06 -2.10 -9.13
CA GLU A 222 5.83 -3.54 -9.14
C GLU A 222 6.04 -4.11 -10.55
N SER A 223 5.39 -3.51 -11.56
CA SER A 223 5.51 -4.01 -12.93
C SER A 223 6.96 -3.91 -13.45
N THR A 224 7.71 -2.88 -13.03
CA THR A 224 9.13 -2.72 -13.36
C THR A 224 9.99 -3.80 -12.71
N VAL A 225 9.77 -4.08 -11.42
CA VAL A 225 10.49 -5.12 -10.68
C VAL A 225 10.15 -6.50 -11.22
N SER A 226 8.86 -6.80 -11.42
CA SER A 226 8.38 -8.08 -11.95
C SER A 226 8.94 -8.33 -13.35
N ARG A 227 8.99 -7.32 -14.23
CA ARG A 227 9.62 -7.47 -15.55
C ARG A 227 11.12 -7.77 -15.45
N ARG A 228 11.84 -7.13 -14.53
CA ARG A 228 13.28 -7.40 -14.32
C ARG A 228 13.53 -8.76 -13.70
N ALA A 229 12.69 -9.19 -12.76
CA ALA A 229 12.82 -10.46 -12.04
C ALA A 229 12.39 -11.68 -12.88
N LEU A 230 11.40 -11.49 -13.78
CA LEU A 230 10.86 -12.53 -14.67
C LEU A 230 11.38 -12.41 -16.11
N ARG A 231 12.45 -11.64 -16.31
CA ARG A 231 13.05 -11.35 -17.62
C ARG A 231 13.32 -12.66 -18.37
N GLY A 232 12.73 -12.78 -19.57
CA GLY A 232 12.82 -13.97 -20.42
C GLY A 232 11.72 -15.04 -20.26
N ARG A 233 10.88 -15.02 -19.20
CA ARG A 233 9.68 -15.88 -19.11
C ARG A 233 8.43 -15.16 -19.60
N THR A 234 8.24 -13.92 -19.18
CA THR A 234 7.06 -13.11 -19.54
C THR A 234 7.20 -12.54 -20.96
N ASP A 235 8.38 -12.02 -21.32
CA ASP A 235 8.61 -11.43 -22.65
C ASP A 235 8.56 -12.47 -23.80
N ARG A 236 8.80 -13.76 -23.50
CA ARG A 236 8.70 -14.85 -24.49
C ARG A 236 7.27 -15.38 -24.68
N MET A 237 6.40 -15.18 -23.69
CA MET A 237 5.03 -15.72 -23.70
C MET A 237 3.99 -14.72 -24.23
N ASP A 238 4.25 -13.40 -24.11
CA ASP A 238 3.37 -12.35 -24.66
C ASP A 238 4.17 -11.12 -25.13
N PRO A 239 4.68 -11.12 -26.37
CA PRO A 239 5.49 -10.03 -26.92
C PRO A 239 4.70 -8.73 -27.12
N VAL A 240 3.36 -8.80 -27.24
CA VAL A 240 2.49 -7.63 -27.43
C VAL A 240 2.37 -6.85 -26.11
N ARG A 241 2.21 -7.53 -24.97
CA ARG A 241 2.32 -6.90 -23.64
C ARG A 241 3.69 -6.27 -23.39
N ALA A 242 4.76 -6.94 -23.82
CA ALA A 242 6.12 -6.42 -23.63
C ALA A 242 6.37 -5.13 -24.44
N ALA A 243 5.78 -5.01 -25.64
CA ALA A 243 5.88 -3.83 -26.49
C ALA A 243 5.02 -2.65 -26.00
N SER A 244 3.85 -2.90 -25.41
CA SER A 244 2.96 -1.85 -24.90
C SER A 244 3.32 -1.37 -23.49
N PHE A 245 4.19 -2.07 -22.77
CA PHE A 245 4.53 -1.78 -21.37
C PHE A 245 5.04 -0.35 -21.14
N ASP A 246 5.91 0.15 -22.02
CA ASP A 246 6.45 1.51 -21.91
C ASP A 246 5.35 2.55 -22.12
N ARG A 247 4.44 2.31 -23.07
CA ARG A 247 3.26 3.17 -23.31
C ARG A 247 2.30 3.18 -22.11
N LEU A 248 1.99 2.01 -21.53
CA LEU A 248 1.14 1.93 -20.33
C LEU A 248 1.78 2.64 -19.15
N THR A 249 3.10 2.49 -18.97
CA THR A 249 3.87 3.21 -17.94
C THR A 249 3.74 4.73 -18.11
N ILE A 250 3.82 5.22 -19.36
CA ILE A 250 3.66 6.65 -19.68
C ILE A 250 2.25 7.13 -19.33
N GLY A 251 1.21 6.36 -19.69
CA GLY A 251 -0.18 6.67 -19.35
C GLY A 251 -0.42 6.78 -17.84
N LEU A 252 0.07 5.81 -17.06
CA LEU A 252 0.00 5.85 -15.60
C LEU A 252 0.77 7.05 -15.02
N GLY A 253 1.94 7.39 -15.57
CA GLY A 253 2.70 8.57 -15.19
C GLY A 253 1.94 9.88 -15.40
N ARG A 254 1.14 9.98 -16.47
CA ARG A 254 0.28 11.15 -16.72
C ARG A 254 -0.80 11.29 -15.64
N ALA A 255 -1.44 10.19 -15.28
CA ALA A 255 -2.43 10.17 -14.21
C ALA A 255 -1.79 10.54 -12.86
N ALA A 256 -0.63 9.96 -12.53
CA ALA A 256 0.09 10.24 -11.30
C ALA A 256 0.49 11.72 -11.18
N ALA A 257 0.96 12.35 -12.27
CA ALA A 257 1.29 13.77 -12.29
C ALA A 257 0.07 14.66 -11.97
N LEU A 258 -1.08 14.39 -12.58
CA LEU A 258 -2.30 15.16 -12.35
C LEU A 258 -2.76 15.06 -10.89
N VAL A 259 -2.77 13.84 -10.33
CA VAL A 259 -3.22 13.62 -8.95
C VAL A 259 -2.23 14.24 -7.94
N LEU A 260 -0.93 14.17 -8.19
CA LEU A 260 0.09 14.84 -7.37
C LEU A 260 -0.08 16.37 -7.38
N LEU A 261 -0.38 16.96 -8.54
CA LEU A 261 -0.67 18.40 -8.64
C LEU A 261 -1.89 18.77 -7.80
N THR A 262 -2.97 17.98 -7.89
CA THR A 262 -4.17 18.19 -7.07
C THR A 262 -3.85 18.11 -5.57
N TYR A 263 -3.07 17.11 -5.15
CA TYR A 263 -2.64 16.97 -3.76
C TYR A 263 -1.79 18.17 -3.30
N PHE A 264 -0.85 18.62 -4.13
CA PHE A 264 -0.03 19.80 -3.85
C PHE A 264 -0.90 21.04 -3.62
N CYS A 265 -1.84 21.32 -4.53
CA CYS A 265 -2.75 22.46 -4.39
C CYS A 265 -3.57 22.37 -3.09
N LEU A 266 -4.10 21.18 -2.76
CA LEU A 266 -4.88 20.99 -1.54
C LEU A 266 -4.06 21.15 -0.26
N LYS A 267 -2.77 20.79 -0.25
CA LYS A 267 -1.89 21.04 0.89
C LYS A 267 -1.75 22.55 1.16
N TRP A 268 -1.66 23.37 0.12
CA TRP A 268 -1.61 24.83 0.26
C TRP A 268 -2.95 25.44 0.67
N VAL A 269 -4.07 24.90 0.18
CA VAL A 269 -5.40 25.25 0.69
C VAL A 269 -5.49 24.96 2.20
N GLY A 270 -4.95 23.83 2.65
CA GLY A 270 -4.88 23.49 4.08
C GLY A 270 -4.08 24.50 4.90
N VAL A 271 -2.91 24.94 4.42
CA VAL A 271 -2.09 25.98 5.08
C VAL A 271 -2.81 27.33 5.12
N ALA A 272 -3.45 27.71 4.00
CA ALA A 272 -4.21 28.95 3.91
C ALA A 272 -5.41 28.96 4.87
N HIS A 273 -6.15 27.85 4.92
CA HIS A 273 -7.31 27.70 5.79
C HIS A 273 -6.94 27.72 7.29
N GLY A 274 -5.83 27.08 7.67
CA GLY A 274 -5.30 27.13 9.04
C GLY A 274 -4.60 28.45 9.40
N ASN A 275 -4.36 29.33 8.43
CA ASN A 275 -3.60 30.58 8.58
C ASN A 275 -2.23 30.38 9.27
N HIS A 276 -1.52 29.31 8.91
CA HIS A 276 -0.26 28.89 9.55
C HIS A 276 1.00 29.33 8.77
N TRP A 277 0.92 30.48 8.08
CA TRP A 277 2.02 31.00 7.26
C TRP A 277 3.27 31.33 8.08
N ASP A 278 3.07 31.77 9.31
CA ASP A 278 4.10 32.06 10.31
C ASP A 278 4.96 30.83 10.65
N LEU A 279 4.36 29.64 10.63
CA LEU A 279 5.06 28.39 10.94
C LEU A 279 5.99 27.91 9.82
N LEU A 280 5.87 28.44 8.60
CA LEU A 280 6.68 28.00 7.45
C LEU A 280 8.17 28.31 7.59
N ASN A 281 8.52 29.39 8.31
CA ASN A 281 9.91 29.78 8.53
C ASN A 281 10.54 29.11 9.77
N THR A 282 9.84 28.18 10.43
CA THR A 282 10.37 27.42 11.56
C THR A 282 11.09 26.16 11.09
N SER A 283 11.85 25.48 11.97
CA SER A 283 12.49 24.19 11.62
C SER A 283 11.48 23.14 11.13
N TRP A 284 10.27 23.12 11.70
CA TRP A 284 9.17 22.27 11.23
C TRP A 284 8.60 22.73 9.89
N GLY A 285 8.54 24.05 9.67
CA GLY A 285 8.20 24.64 8.39
C GLY A 285 9.14 24.20 7.27
N HIS A 286 10.46 24.22 7.50
CA HIS A 286 11.44 23.73 6.53
C HIS A 286 11.22 22.24 6.21
N TRP A 287 10.92 21.40 7.20
CA TRP A 287 10.59 19.98 6.96
C TRP A 287 9.32 19.83 6.12
N PHE A 288 8.28 20.60 6.42
CA PHE A 288 7.04 20.63 5.62
C PHE A 288 7.31 21.06 4.18
N LEU A 289 8.15 22.07 3.96
CA LEU A 289 8.52 22.56 2.63
C LEU A 289 9.33 21.50 1.86
N VAL A 290 10.26 20.79 2.51
CA VAL A 290 10.97 19.66 1.91
C VAL A 290 10.02 18.54 1.51
N GLU A 291 9.05 18.20 2.36
CA GLU A 291 8.00 17.21 2.04
C GLU A 291 7.19 17.65 0.82
N VAL A 292 6.66 18.89 0.82
CA VAL A 292 5.73 19.38 -0.21
C VAL A 292 6.46 19.68 -1.53
N PHE A 293 7.58 20.37 -1.51
CA PHE A 293 8.31 20.70 -2.74
C PHE A 293 9.18 19.53 -3.23
N GLY A 294 9.89 18.85 -2.32
CA GLY A 294 10.81 17.77 -2.66
C GLY A 294 10.11 16.45 -2.95
N PHE A 295 9.06 16.09 -2.23
CA PHE A 295 8.43 14.77 -2.34
C PHE A 295 7.02 14.78 -2.95
N VAL A 296 6.46 15.94 -3.27
CA VAL A 296 5.19 16.05 -4.02
C VAL A 296 5.38 16.80 -5.34
N LEU A 297 5.88 18.04 -5.28
CA LEU A 297 6.00 18.87 -6.48
C LEU A 297 7.08 18.40 -7.44
N LEU A 298 8.26 18.04 -6.94
CA LEU A 298 9.34 17.50 -7.76
C LEU A 298 8.91 16.22 -8.50
N PRO A 299 8.34 15.18 -7.86
CA PRO A 299 7.81 14.03 -8.60
C PRO A 299 6.72 14.41 -9.60
N CYS A 300 5.85 15.37 -9.28
CA CYS A 300 4.85 15.89 -10.22
C CYS A 300 5.50 16.40 -11.51
N PHE A 301 6.54 17.24 -11.41
CA PHE A 301 7.28 17.74 -12.56
C PHE A 301 8.05 16.64 -13.28
N LEU A 302 8.68 15.70 -12.56
CA LEU A 302 9.43 14.60 -13.18
C LEU A 302 8.50 13.65 -13.95
N PHE A 303 7.31 13.36 -13.44
CA PHE A 303 6.32 12.59 -14.19
C PHE A 303 5.85 13.36 -15.43
N ALA A 304 5.48 14.64 -15.29
CA ALA A 304 5.04 15.46 -16.41
C ALA A 304 6.11 15.58 -17.52
N TYR A 305 7.37 15.80 -17.14
CA TYR A 305 8.51 15.83 -18.05
C TYR A 305 8.78 14.46 -18.69
N GLY A 306 8.69 13.38 -17.91
CA GLY A 306 8.80 12.02 -18.43
C GLY A 306 7.73 11.68 -19.46
N VAL A 307 6.48 12.10 -19.22
CA VAL A 307 5.36 11.92 -20.15
C VAL A 307 5.57 12.74 -21.41
N ARG A 308 5.95 14.01 -21.29
CA ARG A 308 6.20 14.91 -22.42
C ARG A 308 7.28 14.38 -23.36
N ASN A 309 8.34 13.80 -22.80
CA ASN A 309 9.49 13.30 -23.56
C ASN A 309 9.40 11.80 -23.88
N GLY A 310 8.29 11.12 -23.54
CA GLY A 310 8.13 9.68 -23.74
C GLY A 310 9.15 8.81 -22.98
N SER A 311 9.75 9.32 -21.91
CA SER A 311 10.80 8.62 -21.15
C SER A 311 10.22 7.71 -20.07
N ALA A 312 9.92 6.46 -20.44
CA ALA A 312 9.45 5.44 -19.49
C ALA A 312 10.46 5.19 -18.35
N ARG A 313 11.77 5.34 -18.61
CA ARG A 313 12.82 5.18 -17.58
C ARG A 313 12.68 6.23 -16.48
N LEU A 314 12.46 7.50 -16.86
CA LEU A 314 12.28 8.57 -15.90
C LEU A 314 11.02 8.34 -15.06
N ILE A 315 9.90 7.97 -15.70
CA ILE A 315 8.64 7.69 -15.01
C ILE A 315 8.80 6.56 -13.99
N ARG A 316 9.55 5.51 -14.32
CA ARG A 316 9.85 4.41 -13.37
C ARG A 316 10.64 4.92 -12.17
N PHE A 317 11.68 5.72 -12.39
CA PHE A 317 12.45 6.33 -11.31
C PHE A 317 11.55 7.21 -10.42
N THR A 318 10.74 8.07 -11.03
CA THR A 318 9.80 8.94 -10.33
C THR A 318 8.76 8.16 -9.53
N ALA A 319 8.33 6.98 -9.99
CA ALA A 319 7.42 6.12 -9.24
C ALA A 319 8.05 5.63 -7.92
N PHE A 320 9.30 5.15 -7.93
CA PHE A 320 10.00 4.78 -6.70
C PHE A 320 10.21 5.99 -5.77
N PHE A 321 10.53 7.14 -6.35
CA PHE A 321 10.71 8.38 -5.58
C PHE A 321 9.40 8.86 -4.93
N THR A 322 8.28 8.74 -5.64
CA THR A 322 6.93 9.04 -5.12
C THR A 322 6.53 8.09 -3.99
N ILE A 323 6.82 6.79 -4.11
CA ILE A 323 6.57 5.80 -3.06
C ILE A 323 7.32 6.19 -1.78
N LEU A 324 8.60 6.56 -1.90
CA LEU A 324 9.38 7.07 -0.77
C LEU A 324 8.75 8.33 -0.16
N GLY A 325 8.32 9.27 -1.01
CA GLY A 325 7.64 10.48 -0.57
C GLY A 325 6.35 10.21 0.21
N VAL A 326 5.53 9.27 -0.23
CA VAL A 326 4.32 8.85 0.49
C VAL A 326 4.67 8.20 1.82
N ALA A 327 5.65 7.30 1.85
CA ALA A 327 6.10 6.67 3.08
C ALA A 327 6.60 7.71 4.11
N LEU A 328 7.40 8.67 3.66
CA LEU A 328 7.88 9.77 4.50
C LEU A 328 6.73 10.64 5.01
N ASN A 329 5.77 11.01 4.14
CA ASN A 329 4.59 11.77 4.57
C ASN A 329 3.77 11.00 5.61
N ARG A 330 3.53 9.70 5.40
CA ARG A 330 2.74 8.87 6.30
C ARG A 330 3.39 8.70 7.66
N LEU A 331 4.68 8.36 7.68
CA LEU A 331 5.47 8.28 8.92
C LEU A 331 5.57 9.65 9.60
N THR A 332 5.63 10.74 8.83
CA THR A 332 5.63 12.09 9.39
C THR A 332 4.33 12.38 10.10
N VAL A 333 3.18 12.17 9.46
CA VAL A 333 1.87 12.43 10.07
C VAL A 333 1.59 11.50 11.24
N SER A 334 1.91 10.21 11.13
CA SER A 334 1.55 9.21 12.14
C SER A 334 2.51 9.13 13.33
N MET A 335 3.77 9.55 13.18
CA MET A 335 4.80 9.39 14.22
C MET A 335 5.59 10.67 14.49
N ILE A 336 6.11 11.35 13.47
CA ILE A 336 7.09 12.44 13.67
C ILE A 336 6.43 13.75 14.12
N ALA A 337 5.37 14.15 13.43
CA ALA A 337 4.58 15.34 13.68
C ALA A 337 3.48 15.10 14.72
N LEU A 338 3.17 13.84 15.03
CA LEU A 338 2.26 13.49 16.11
C LEU A 338 2.95 13.71 17.46
N ASN A 339 2.23 14.34 18.39
CA ASN A 339 2.72 14.77 19.70
C ASN A 339 4.02 15.60 19.63
N TRP A 340 4.10 16.50 18.65
CA TRP A 340 5.31 17.26 18.35
C TRP A 340 5.84 18.15 19.50
N LYS A 341 5.01 18.43 20.50
CA LYS A 341 5.35 19.23 21.69
C LYS A 341 6.04 18.42 22.81
N LEU A 342 6.10 17.08 22.70
CA LEU A 342 6.72 16.27 23.75
C LEU A 342 8.24 16.50 23.81
N PRO A 343 8.81 16.70 25.03
CA PRO A 343 10.24 16.98 25.22
C PRO A 343 11.12 15.76 24.94
N HIS A 344 10.64 14.56 25.28
CA HIS A 344 11.30 13.29 24.95
C HIS A 344 10.42 12.49 24.00
N ARG A 345 10.94 12.21 22.81
CA ARG A 345 10.24 11.46 21.77
C ARG A 345 11.05 10.24 21.38
N GLU A 346 10.55 9.08 21.75
CA GLU A 346 11.01 7.79 21.23
C GLU A 346 10.02 7.35 20.15
N PHE A 347 10.48 7.27 18.90
CA PHE A 347 9.59 7.00 17.77
C PHE A 347 9.24 5.52 17.66
N PHE A 348 10.22 4.63 17.79
CA PHE A 348 10.03 3.19 17.76
C PHE A 348 11.23 2.50 18.40
N HIS A 349 10.99 1.31 18.93
CA HIS A 349 12.06 0.48 19.47
C HIS A 349 12.75 -0.34 18.35
N TRP A 350 14.04 -0.63 18.47
CA TRP A 350 14.79 -1.38 17.45
C TRP A 350 14.22 -2.79 17.16
N ARG A 351 13.56 -3.41 18.15
CA ARG A 351 12.86 -4.70 17.96
C ARG A 351 11.66 -4.56 17.03
N GLU A 352 10.95 -3.42 17.06
CA GLU A 352 9.86 -3.15 16.11
C GLU A 352 10.40 -3.06 14.69
N LEU A 353 11.56 -2.42 14.49
CA LEU A 353 12.20 -2.33 13.19
C LEU A 353 12.54 -3.72 12.62
N ILE A 354 13.13 -4.60 13.43
CA ILE A 354 13.44 -5.97 13.01
C ILE A 354 12.16 -6.73 12.65
N LEU A 355 11.11 -6.62 13.47
CA LEU A 355 9.83 -7.27 13.22
C LEU A 355 9.16 -6.75 11.94
N VAL A 356 9.19 -5.43 11.71
CA VAL A 356 8.65 -4.82 10.49
C VAL A 356 9.40 -5.32 9.25
N ILE A 357 10.73 -5.32 9.27
CA ILE A 357 11.55 -5.87 8.17
C ILE A 357 11.24 -7.35 7.95
N THR A 358 11.03 -8.11 9.03
CA THR A 358 10.67 -9.54 8.96
C THR A 358 9.32 -9.74 8.29
N ILE A 359 8.30 -8.99 8.70
CA ILE A 359 6.95 -9.08 8.15
C ILE A 359 6.95 -8.68 6.66
N ILE A 360 7.62 -7.59 6.28
CA ILE A 360 7.79 -7.17 4.87
C ILE A 360 8.52 -8.26 4.06
N THR A 361 9.52 -8.92 4.65
CA THR A 361 10.22 -10.00 3.96
C THR A 361 9.30 -11.19 3.70
N VAL A 362 8.47 -11.56 4.68
CA VAL A 362 7.45 -12.61 4.51
C VAL A 362 6.39 -12.19 3.49
N GLU A 363 6.02 -10.91 3.44
CA GLU A 363 5.12 -10.32 2.43
C GLU A 363 5.66 -10.54 1.01
N ILE A 364 6.91 -10.12 0.78
CA ILE A 364 7.58 -10.26 -0.53
C ILE A 364 7.73 -11.74 -0.92
N LEU A 365 8.07 -12.62 0.04
CA LEU A 365 8.15 -14.06 -0.21
C LEU A 365 6.80 -14.66 -0.56
N THR A 366 5.73 -14.22 0.11
CA THR A 366 4.35 -14.66 -0.16
C THR A 366 3.92 -14.23 -1.56
N TYR A 367 4.11 -12.96 -1.91
CA TYR A 367 3.86 -12.45 -3.26
C TYR A 367 4.63 -13.26 -4.31
N ARG A 368 5.92 -13.45 -4.10
CA ARG A 368 6.76 -14.23 -5.01
C ARG A 368 6.31 -15.68 -5.12
N TRP A 369 5.84 -16.29 -4.03
CA TRP A 369 5.34 -17.67 -4.05
C TRP A 369 4.08 -17.79 -4.92
N ILE A 370 3.15 -16.83 -4.79
CA ILE A 370 1.90 -16.77 -5.56
C ILE A 370 2.19 -16.57 -7.05
N VAL A 371 2.95 -15.53 -7.40
CA VAL A 371 3.25 -15.19 -8.80
C VAL A 371 3.97 -16.31 -9.56
N ASN A 372 4.79 -17.11 -8.87
CA ASN A 372 5.48 -18.23 -9.52
C ASN A 372 4.59 -19.46 -9.78
N ARG A 373 3.42 -19.55 -9.14
CA ARG A 373 2.52 -20.72 -9.23
C ARG A 373 1.24 -20.41 -9.99
N MET A 374 0.61 -19.27 -9.68
CA MET A 374 -0.70 -18.88 -10.21
C MET A 374 -0.58 -18.05 -11.51
N PRO A 375 -1.61 -18.07 -12.38
CA PRO A 375 -1.66 -17.28 -13.61
C PRO A 375 -1.96 -15.79 -13.34
N VAL A 376 -0.97 -15.08 -12.79
CA VAL A 376 -1.09 -13.64 -12.43
C VAL A 376 -0.57 -12.74 -13.55
N HIS A 377 0.71 -12.90 -13.91
CA HIS A 377 1.32 -12.16 -15.04
C HIS A 377 1.18 -12.89 -16.38
N ARG A 378 0.61 -14.09 -16.39
CA ARG A 378 0.39 -14.93 -17.57
C ARG A 378 -1.06 -15.37 -17.63
N GLU A 379 -1.60 -15.47 -18.83
CA GLU A 379 -2.85 -16.18 -19.06
C GLU A 379 -2.60 -17.68 -18.95
N HIS A 380 -3.57 -18.40 -18.37
CA HIS A 380 -3.53 -19.84 -18.35
C HIS A 380 -3.77 -20.38 -19.78
N PRO A 381 -2.99 -21.37 -20.28
CA PRO A 381 -3.09 -21.86 -21.66
C PRO A 381 -4.51 -22.30 -22.05
N ASP A 382 -5.21 -22.93 -21.12
CA ASP A 382 -6.57 -23.48 -21.33
C ASP A 382 -7.68 -22.43 -21.29
N TYR A 383 -7.36 -21.17 -20.94
CA TYR A 383 -8.34 -20.09 -20.75
C TYR A 383 -8.00 -18.82 -21.55
N ARG A 384 -7.19 -18.94 -22.61
CA ARG A 384 -6.81 -17.81 -23.48
C ARG A 384 -8.03 -17.10 -24.07
N GLY A 385 -8.06 -15.77 -23.97
CA GLY A 385 -9.05 -14.90 -24.62
C GLY A 385 -10.46 -14.92 -24.00
N ALA A 386 -10.60 -15.38 -22.76
CA ALA A 386 -11.90 -15.54 -22.09
C ALA A 386 -12.15 -14.57 -20.92
N ASP A 387 -11.51 -13.39 -20.93
CA ASP A 387 -11.59 -12.35 -19.89
C ASP A 387 -12.29 -11.07 -20.38
#